data_AF-A0A7S3JEP7-F1
#
_entry.id   AF-A0A7S3JEP7-F1
#
_cell.length_a   1.000
_cell.length_b   1.000
_cell.length_c   1.000
_cell.angle_alpha   90.00
_cell.angle_beta   90.00
_cell.angle_gamma   90.00
#
_symmetry.space_group_name_H-M   'P 1'
#
loop_
_entity.id
_entity.type
_entity.pdbx_description
1 polymer ?
#
loop_
_entity_poly.entity_id
_entity_poly.type
_entity_poly.pdbx_seq_one_letter_code
_entity_poly.pdbx_strand_id
1 'polypeptide(L)'
;RKMTHDPNAKVKYNNGFLFGSIFALFVQTTARRIAHSKMSTRPLVYVRSMVFWGAAFWYYNYWRRCSLEFVLQQDEKVRMSKKLQYLNKIRLGEEDETSNLTEFLATQTLR
;
A
#
# COMPACT_ATOMS: atom_id res chain seq x y z
N ARG A 1 -11.10 -6.90 -12.56
CA ARG A 1 -10.49 -8.11 -11.95
C ARG A 1 -10.74 -8.04 -10.44
N LYS A 2 -11.74 -8.75 -9.89
CA LYS A 2 -12.00 -8.77 -8.45
C LYS A 2 -10.84 -9.53 -7.79
N MET A 3 -10.01 -8.84 -7.00
CA MET A 3 -9.07 -9.52 -6.11
C MET A 3 -9.91 -10.15 -5.00
N THR A 4 -10.13 -11.46 -5.09
CA THR A 4 -10.70 -12.27 -4.01
C THR A 4 -9.68 -12.25 -2.87
N HIS A 5 -9.93 -11.40 -1.88
CA HIS A 5 -9.12 -11.30 -0.68
C HIS A 5 -9.53 -12.47 0.23
N ASP A 6 -8.84 -13.62 0.14
CA ASP A 6 -9.04 -14.68 1.12
C ASP A 6 -8.65 -14.14 2.51
N PRO A 7 -9.58 -14.06 3.47
CA PRO A 7 -9.31 -13.47 4.78
C PRO A 7 -8.34 -14.29 5.63
N ASN A 8 -8.01 -15.52 5.20
CA ASN A 8 -7.16 -16.47 5.91
C ASN A 8 -5.79 -16.69 5.27
N ALA A 9 -5.49 -16.05 4.14
CA ALA A 9 -4.16 -16.11 3.55
C ALA A 9 -3.20 -15.28 4.41
N LYS A 10 -2.49 -15.93 5.34
CA LYS A 10 -1.39 -15.29 6.08
C LYS A 10 -0.33 -14.84 5.07
N VAL A 11 -0.34 -13.55 4.73
CA VAL A 11 0.67 -12.94 3.88
C VAL A 11 2.01 -13.09 4.58
N LYS A 12 2.79 -14.10 4.16
CA LYS A 12 4.14 -14.32 4.68
C LYS A 12 5.03 -13.23 4.11
N TYR A 13 5.27 -12.20 4.89
CA TYR A 13 6.18 -11.13 4.48
C TYR A 13 7.59 -11.68 4.34
N ASN A 14 8.22 -11.40 3.21
CA ASN A 14 9.61 -11.74 3.01
C ASN A 14 10.47 -10.96 4.03
N ASN A 15 11.38 -11.64 4.70
CA ASN A 15 12.23 -11.06 5.73
C ASN A 15 13.27 -10.13 5.08
N GLY A 16 12.95 -8.84 4.99
CA GLY A 16 13.82 -7.81 4.38
C GLY A 16 15.21 -7.75 5.02
N PHE A 17 15.31 -8.04 6.31
CA PHE A 17 16.60 -8.14 7.01
C PHE A 17 17.48 -9.26 6.46
N LEU A 18 16.88 -10.44 6.24
CA LEU A 18 17.61 -11.61 5.76
C LEU A 18 18.10 -11.38 4.32
N PHE A 19 17.27 -10.79 3.46
CA PHE A 19 17.68 -10.38 2.12
C PHE A 19 18.86 -9.37 2.16
N GLY A 20 18.77 -8.34 3.00
CA GLY A 20 19.84 -7.36 3.16
C GLY A 20 21.15 -7.97 3.66
N SER A 21 21.07 -8.94 4.56
CA SER A 21 22.25 -9.65 5.10
C SER A 21 22.95 -10.52 4.03
N ILE A 22 22.20 -11.26 3.21
CA ILE A 22 22.76 -12.06 2.11
C ILE A 22 23.37 -11.15 1.04
N PHE A 23 22.69 -10.06 0.70
CA PHE A 23 23.23 -9.05 -0.22
C PHE A 23 24.56 -8.48 0.28
N ALA A 24 24.66 -8.15 1.56
CA ALA A 24 25.90 -7.66 2.17
C ALA A 24 27.06 -8.64 2.06
N LEU A 25 26.79 -9.94 2.26
CA LEU A 25 27.79 -10.98 2.08
C LEU A 25 28.30 -11.01 0.65
N PHE A 26 27.40 -10.95 -0.33
CA PHE A 26 27.77 -10.95 -1.75
C PHE A 26 28.59 -9.72 -2.15
N VAL A 27 28.22 -8.54 -1.66
CA VAL A 27 28.97 -7.31 -1.89
C VAL A 27 30.36 -7.40 -1.25
N GLN A 28 30.45 -7.90 -0.01
CA GLN A 28 31.72 -7.97 0.72
C GLN A 28 32.67 -9.02 0.14
N THR A 29 32.18 -10.17 -0.33
CA THR A 29 32.99 -11.19 -1.02
C THR A 29 33.49 -10.66 -2.36
N THR A 30 32.63 -9.98 -3.13
CA THR A 30 33.00 -9.38 -4.42
C THR A 30 34.05 -8.28 -4.24
N ALA A 31 33.85 -7.36 -3.29
CA ALA A 31 34.80 -6.29 -3.00
C ALA A 31 36.19 -6.81 -2.64
N ARG A 32 36.26 -7.88 -1.83
CA ARG A 32 37.55 -8.49 -1.46
C ARG A 32 38.21 -9.26 -2.58
N ARG A 33 37.42 -9.85 -3.47
CA ARG A 33 37.92 -10.52 -4.69
C ARG A 33 38.59 -9.51 -5.61
N ILE A 34 37.99 -8.34 -5.79
CA ILE A 34 38.55 -7.22 -6.56
C ILE A 34 39.81 -6.68 -5.88
N ALA A 35 39.81 -6.55 -4.55
CA ALA A 35 40.96 -6.05 -3.79
C ALA A 35 42.10 -7.07 -3.63
N HIS A 36 42.03 -8.25 -4.25
CA HIS A 36 43.00 -9.36 -4.11
C HIS A 36 43.36 -9.70 -2.66
N SER A 37 42.42 -9.50 -1.73
CA SER A 37 42.64 -9.71 -0.30
C SER A 37 42.11 -11.09 0.11
N LYS A 38 42.80 -11.78 1.02
CA LYS A 38 42.31 -13.05 1.58
C LYS A 38 40.96 -12.82 2.27
N MET A 39 39.99 -13.68 1.99
CA MET A 39 38.62 -13.55 2.52
C MET A 39 38.56 -13.70 4.05
N SER A 40 39.49 -14.44 4.65
CA SER A 40 39.53 -14.68 6.09
C SER A 40 40.21 -13.57 6.91
N THR A 41 40.84 -12.57 6.28
CA THR A 41 41.71 -11.63 7.02
C THR A 41 40.96 -10.78 8.06
N ARG A 42 39.66 -10.49 7.84
CA ARG A 42 38.84 -9.71 8.80
C ARG A 42 37.39 -10.20 8.81
N PRO A 43 37.05 -11.26 9.57
CA PRO A 43 35.72 -11.87 9.57
C PRO A 43 34.64 -10.95 10.16
N LEU A 44 34.98 -10.14 11.18
CA LEU A 44 34.04 -9.22 11.83
C LEU A 44 33.47 -8.15 10.88
N VAL A 45 34.19 -7.81 9.81
CA VAL A 45 33.71 -6.85 8.80
C VAL A 45 32.48 -7.38 8.07
N TYR A 46 32.41 -8.70 7.83
CA TYR A 46 31.24 -9.32 7.21
C TYR A 46 30.02 -9.26 8.12
N VAL A 47 30.18 -9.54 9.41
CA VAL A 47 29.08 -9.46 10.37
C VAL A 47 28.57 -8.02 10.46
N ARG A 48 29.48 -7.04 10.54
CA ARG A 48 29.11 -5.62 10.57
C ARG A 48 28.37 -5.19 9.30
N SER A 49 28.84 -5.61 8.11
CA SER A 49 28.17 -5.28 6.86
C SER A 49 26.80 -5.95 6.74
N MET A 50 26.66 -7.22 7.18
CA MET A 50 25.38 -7.93 7.24
C MET A 50 24.36 -7.24 8.12
N VAL A 51 24.75 -6.83 9.34
CA VAL A 51 23.85 -6.12 10.25
C VAL A 51 23.47 -4.76 9.68
N PHE A 52 24.43 -4.00 9.14
CA PHE A 52 24.17 -2.68 8.57
C PHE A 52 23.19 -2.74 7.39
N TRP A 53 23.48 -3.57 6.38
CA TRP A 53 22.63 -3.71 5.21
C TRP A 53 21.31 -4.42 5.54
N GLY A 54 21.31 -5.40 6.45
CA GLY A 54 20.10 -6.02 6.95
C GLY A 54 19.16 -4.99 7.58
N ALA A 55 19.67 -4.11 8.44
CA ALA A 55 18.89 -3.03 9.05
C ALA A 55 18.42 -2.01 8.01
N ALA A 56 19.27 -1.61 7.06
CA ALA A 56 18.92 -0.68 5.99
C ALA A 56 17.77 -1.20 5.11
N PHE A 57 17.84 -2.47 4.67
CA PHE A 57 16.78 -3.09 3.89
C PHE A 57 15.50 -3.33 4.71
N TRP A 58 15.62 -3.62 5.99
CA TRP A 58 14.46 -3.71 6.88
C TRP A 58 13.78 -2.34 7.01
N TYR A 59 14.53 -1.28 7.24
CA TYR A 59 14.03 0.09 7.34
C TYR A 59 13.40 0.56 6.02
N TYR A 60 14.03 0.28 4.88
CA TYR A 60 13.47 0.59 3.57
C TYR A 60 12.12 -0.12 3.34
N ASN A 61 12.03 -1.41 3.70
CA ASN A 61 10.78 -2.15 3.60
C ASN A 61 9.70 -1.60 4.55
N TYR A 62 10.08 -1.18 5.76
CA TYR A 62 9.17 -0.51 6.69
C TYR A 62 8.61 0.77 6.06
N TRP A 63 9.49 1.64 5.55
CA TRP A 63 9.08 2.90 4.93
C TRP A 63 8.17 2.70 3.71
N ARG A 64 8.49 1.71 2.86
CA ARG A 64 7.65 1.33 1.72
C ARG A 64 6.24 0.85 2.14
N ARG A 65 6.11 0.16 3.28
CA ARG A 65 4.80 -0.26 3.79
C ARG A 65 3.99 0.94 4.27
N CYS A 66 4.60 1.82 5.05
CA CYS A 66 3.95 3.03 5.53
C CYS A 66 3.47 3.91 4.36
N SER A 67 4.26 4.06 3.30
CA SER A 67 3.85 4.86 2.14
C SER A 67 2.70 4.22 1.37
N LEU A 68 2.68 2.89 1.23
CA LEU A 68 1.60 2.18 0.55
C LEU A 68 0.30 2.25 1.35
N GLU A 69 0.35 2.07 2.67
CA GLU A 69 -0.80 2.24 3.56
C GLU A 69 -1.37 3.66 3.48
N PHE A 70 -0.51 4.68 3.46
CA PHE A 70 -0.96 6.06 3.31
C PHE A 70 -1.70 6.30 2.00
N VAL A 71 -1.17 5.82 0.88
CA VAL A 71 -1.83 5.94 -0.43
C VAL A 71 -3.16 5.21 -0.43
N LEU A 72 -3.22 4.01 0.14
CA LEU A 72 -4.44 3.20 0.16
C LEU A 72 -5.55 3.85 0.99
N GLN A 73 -5.20 4.47 2.11
CA GLN A 73 -6.13 5.26 2.93
C GLN A 73 -6.64 6.50 2.19
N GLN A 74 -5.81 7.18 1.40
CA GLN A 74 -6.24 8.32 0.59
C GLN A 74 -7.21 7.89 -0.51
N ASP A 75 -6.90 6.78 -1.20
CA ASP A 75 -7.73 6.22 -2.26
C ASP A 75 -9.12 5.81 -1.72
N GLU A 76 -9.15 5.24 -0.52
CA GLU A 76 -10.39 4.87 0.16
C GLU A 76 -11.24 6.10 0.51
N LYS A 77 -10.64 7.17 1.04
CA LYS A 77 -11.35 8.44 1.31
C LYS A 77 -11.96 9.04 0.05
N VAL A 78 -11.20 9.09 -1.05
CA VAL A 78 -11.71 9.61 -2.34
C VAL A 78 -12.86 8.74 -2.85
N ARG A 79 -12.75 7.41 -2.73
CA ARG A 79 -13.80 6.48 -3.13
C ARG A 79 -15.07 6.67 -2.32
N MET A 80 -14.95 6.90 -1.00
CA MET A 80 -16.10 7.18 -0.15
C MET A 80 -16.76 8.53 -0.50
N SER A 81 -15.99 9.59 -0.73
CA SER A 81 -16.54 10.89 -1.14
C SER A 81 -17.31 10.81 -2.46
N LYS A 82 -16.80 10.05 -3.46
CA LYS A 82 -17.51 9.82 -4.72
C LYS A 82 -18.82 9.05 -4.53
N LYS A 83 -18.83 8.03 -3.64
CA LYS A 83 -20.05 7.30 -3.31
C LYS A 83 -21.10 8.21 -2.65
N LEU A 84 -20.69 9.08 -1.73
CA LEU A 84 -21.59 10.04 -1.09
C LEU A 84 -22.17 11.05 -2.09
N GLN A 85 -21.35 11.58 -2.99
CA GLN A 85 -21.84 12.47 -4.06
C GLN A 85 -22.84 11.76 -4.98
N TYR A 86 -22.59 10.50 -5.30
CA TYR A 86 -23.52 9.71 -6.11
C TYR A 86 -24.86 9.47 -5.40
N LEU A 87 -24.84 9.11 -4.11
CA LEU A 87 -26.05 8.96 -3.31
C LEU A 87 -26.84 10.27 -3.19
N ASN A 88 -26.16 11.40 -2.99
CA ASN A 88 -26.82 12.71 -2.94
C ASN A 88 -27.48 13.08 -4.28
N LYS A 89 -26.86 12.72 -5.42
CA LYS A 89 -27.48 12.93 -6.74
C LYS A 89 -28.74 12.10 -6.95
N ILE A 90 -28.74 10.84 -6.50
CA ILE A 90 -29.95 9.99 -6.55
C ILE A 90 -31.05 10.61 -5.70
N ARG A 91 -30.72 11.01 -4.46
CA ARG A 91 -31.68 11.64 -3.55
C ARG A 91 -32.30 12.91 -4.13
N LEU A 92 -31.48 13.81 -4.70
CA LEU A 92 -31.98 15.02 -5.35
C LEU A 92 -32.89 14.70 -6.55
N GLY A 93 -32.56 13.67 -7.33
CA GLY A 93 -33.41 13.22 -8.43
C GLY A 93 -34.77 12.70 -7.96
N GLU A 94 -34.81 11.93 -6.87
CA GLU A 94 -36.06 11.46 -6.26
C GLU A 94 -36.90 12.62 -5.68
N GLU A 95 -36.25 13.60 -5.05
CA GLU A 95 -36.91 14.82 -4.55
C GLU A 95 -37.52 15.64 -5.70
N ASP A 96 -36.82 15.78 -6.84
CA ASP A 96 -37.35 16.48 -8.02
C ASP A 96 -38.54 15.73 -8.66
N GLU A 97 -38.47 14.40 -8.77
CA GLU A 97 -39.57 13.58 -9.30
C GLU A 97 -40.83 13.67 -8.43
N THR A 98 -40.67 13.63 -7.09
CA THR A 98 -41.80 13.77 -6.16
C THR A 98 -42.39 15.18 -6.20
N SER A 99 -41.58 16.23 -6.26
CA SER A 99 -42.05 17.61 -6.42
C SER A 99 -42.88 17.76 -7.69
N ASN A 100 -42.37 17.25 -8.82
CA ASN A 100 -43.07 17.31 -10.10
C ASN A 100 -44.41 16.55 -10.08
N LEU A 101 -44.46 15.37 -9.46
CA LEU A 101 -45.71 14.61 -9.26
C LEU A 101 -46.72 15.36 -8.38
N THR A 102 -46.27 16.01 -7.31
CA THR A 102 -47.17 16.79 -6.44
C THR A 102 -47.73 18.02 -7.16
N GLU A 103 -46.92 18.70 -7.97
CA GLU A 103 -47.37 19.84 -8.77
C GLU A 103 -48.37 19.42 -9.84
N PHE A 104 -48.13 18.27 -10.50
CA PHE A 104 -49.07 17.69 -11.46
C PHE A 104 -50.42 17.33 -10.83
N LEU A 105 -50.40 16.66 -9.67
CA LEU A 105 -51.61 16.29 -8.93
C LEU A 105 -52.37 17.52 -8.43
N ALA A 106 -51.66 18.51 -7.86
CA ALA A 106 -52.26 19.76 -7.40
C ALA A 106 -52.98 20.51 -8.53
N THR A 107 -52.36 20.56 -9.72
CA THR A 107 -52.94 21.19 -10.92
C THR A 107 -54.19 20.46 -11.42
N GLN A 108 -54.23 19.13 -11.30
CA GLN A 108 -55.42 18.34 -11.66
C GLN A 108 -56.58 18.50 -10.66
N THR A 109 -56.30 18.65 -9.36
CA THR A 109 -57.35 18.79 -8.33
C THR A 109 -57.98 20.19 -8.26
N LEU A 110 -57.33 21.21 -8.81
CA LEU A 110 -57.84 22.59 -8.84
C LEU A 110 -58.75 22.90 -10.04
N ARG A 111 -58.99 21.93 -10.93
CA ARG A 111 -59.84 22.06 -12.12
C ARG A 111 -61.09 21.21 -12.00
#